data_AF-A0A1J4K3L8-F1
#
_entry.id   AF-A0A1J4K3L8-F1
#
_cell.length_a   1.000
_cell.length_b   1.000
_cell.length_c   1.000
_cell.angle_alpha   90.00
_cell.angle_beta   90.00
_cell.angle_gamma   90.00
#
_symmetry.space_group_name_H-M   'P 1'
#
loop_
_entity.id
_entity.type
_entity.pdbx_description
1 polymer ?
#
loop_
_entity_poly.entity_id
_entity_poly.type
_entity_poly.pdbx_seq_one_letter_code
_entity_poly.pdbx_strand_id
1 'polypeptide(L)'
;MVIISNLVYRFLTSEYFTYLIFEMQSSSSGFQINDPVDADELFKKIRHIRNKLQLQKLAKNKTLEIVAEELIQNETLAPIDERKMNYVTLSILSILDTFKNESTEQLIDRWLADANKRPVVLGVGNYAALHIEYDNEEHSSGKVALIVAMIYRPKQDK
;
A
#
# COMPACT_ATOMS: atom_id res chain seq x y z
N MET A 1 -11.86 -26.93 -1.20
CA MET A 1 -11.16 -25.72 -1.71
C MET A 1 -11.79 -24.51 -1.01
N VAL A 2 -10.97 -23.55 -0.58
CA VAL A 2 -11.30 -22.32 0.19
C VAL A 2 -11.62 -22.51 1.70
N ILE A 3 -10.57 -22.62 2.53
CA ILE A 3 -10.66 -22.46 4.00
C ILE A 3 -9.75 -21.32 4.51
N ILE A 4 -8.86 -20.77 3.69
CA ILE A 4 -7.82 -19.82 4.15
C ILE A 4 -8.38 -18.39 4.33
N SER A 5 -9.45 -18.02 3.63
CA SER A 5 -9.97 -16.64 3.63
C SER A 5 -10.61 -16.22 4.96
N ASN A 6 -11.12 -17.16 5.76
CA ASN A 6 -11.85 -16.83 7.00
C ASN A 6 -10.93 -16.61 8.22
N LEU A 7 -9.71 -17.16 8.20
CA LEU A 7 -8.79 -17.04 9.34
C LEU A 7 -8.10 -15.66 9.36
N VAL A 8 -7.75 -15.13 8.19
CA VAL A 8 -7.15 -13.80 8.04
C VAL A 8 -8.14 -12.70 8.45
N TYR A 9 -9.42 -12.88 8.13
CA TYR A 9 -10.48 -11.93 8.49
C TYR A 9 -10.67 -11.78 10.00
N ARG A 10 -10.62 -12.90 10.75
CA ARG A 10 -10.77 -12.86 12.22
C ARG A 10 -9.58 -12.22 12.95
N PHE A 11 -8.39 -12.20 12.35
CA PHE A 11 -7.22 -11.58 12.97
C PHE A 11 -7.26 -10.05 12.90
N LEU A 12 -7.90 -9.49 11.88
CA LEU A 12 -8.02 -8.05 11.65
C LEU A 12 -9.17 -7.38 12.42
N THR A 13 -10.09 -8.15 13.00
CA THR A 13 -11.24 -7.67 13.78
C THR A 13 -11.07 -7.85 15.30
N SER A 14 -9.89 -8.27 15.75
CA SER A 14 -9.57 -8.39 17.17
C SER A 14 -9.52 -7.00 17.81
N GLU A 15 -10.13 -6.82 18.99
CA GLU A 15 -10.10 -5.55 19.76
C GLU A 15 -8.66 -5.06 20.02
N TYR A 16 -7.69 -5.98 20.09
CA TYR A 16 -6.26 -5.66 20.19
C TYR A 16 -5.71 -4.91 18.98
N PHE A 17 -6.24 -5.20 17.79
CA PHE A 17 -5.81 -4.55 16.54
C PHE A 17 -6.29 -3.10 16.49
N THR A 18 -7.52 -2.86 16.93
CA THR A 18 -8.09 -1.50 17.05
C THR A 18 -7.32 -0.68 18.08
N TYR A 19 -6.93 -1.27 19.21
CA TYR A 19 -6.12 -0.60 20.23
C TYR A 19 -4.71 -0.24 19.72
N LEU A 20 -4.05 -1.13 18.98
CA LEU A 20 -2.76 -0.86 18.34
C LEU A 20 -2.84 0.28 17.31
N ILE A 21 -3.90 0.34 16.51
CA ILE A 21 -4.13 1.45 15.58
C ILE A 21 -4.34 2.76 16.35
N PHE A 22 -5.11 2.73 17.45
CA PHE A 22 -5.36 3.91 18.27
C PHE A 22 -4.10 4.44 18.95
N GLU A 23 -3.24 3.59 19.50
CA GLU A 23 -1.94 4.01 20.05
C GLU A 23 -1.02 4.60 18.98
N MET A 24 -1.08 4.11 17.75
CA MET A 24 -0.32 4.69 16.63
C MET A 24 -0.82 6.08 16.24
N GLN A 25 -2.12 6.36 16.40
CA GLN A 25 -2.73 7.67 16.08
C GLN A 25 -2.53 8.72 17.19
N SER A 26 -2.20 8.30 18.41
CA SER A 26 -2.18 9.17 19.59
C SER A 26 -0.95 10.08 19.71
N SER A 27 0.03 9.97 18.81
CA SER A 27 1.36 10.59 18.98
C SER A 27 1.62 11.90 18.20
N SER A 28 0.63 12.51 17.53
CA SER A 28 0.88 13.71 16.71
C SER A 28 -0.15 14.82 16.92
N SER A 29 0.09 15.67 17.92
CA SER A 29 -0.61 16.96 18.07
C SER A 29 0.40 18.10 18.24
N GLY A 30 1.06 18.45 17.14
CA GLY A 30 1.83 19.67 16.99
C GLY A 30 1.51 20.25 15.60
N PHE A 31 1.35 21.57 15.50
CA PHE A 31 1.18 22.27 14.22
C PHE A 31 2.35 21.91 13.30
N GLN A 32 2.14 20.98 12.37
CA GLN A 32 3.14 20.59 11.38
C GLN A 32 2.82 21.34 10.10
N ILE A 33 3.84 22.00 9.54
CA ILE A 33 3.88 22.29 8.12
C ILE A 33 3.69 20.93 7.44
N ASN A 34 2.59 20.75 6.72
CA ASN A 34 2.32 19.50 6.04
C ASN A 34 3.38 19.34 4.96
N ASP A 35 4.42 18.55 5.24
CA ASP A 35 5.36 18.12 4.23
C ASP A 35 4.57 17.47 3.08
N PRO A 36 4.92 17.78 1.82
CA PRO A 36 4.19 17.27 0.67
C PRO A 36 4.22 15.74 0.69
N VAL A 37 3.12 15.12 0.23
CA VAL A 37 3.02 13.66 0.14
C VAL A 37 4.11 13.15 -0.80
N ASP A 38 5.07 12.38 -0.28
CA ASP A 38 6.17 11.81 -1.04
C ASP A 38 6.06 10.29 -1.16
N ALA A 39 6.33 9.76 -2.35
CA ALA A 39 6.19 8.32 -2.63
C ALA A 39 7.17 7.46 -1.82
N ASP A 40 8.40 7.94 -1.62
CA ASP A 40 9.41 7.23 -0.84
C ASP A 40 9.08 7.25 0.65
N GLU A 41 8.59 8.38 1.16
CA GLU A 41 8.12 8.52 2.53
C GLU A 41 6.89 7.63 2.80
N LEU A 42 5.87 7.66 1.93
CA LEU A 42 4.71 6.76 1.99
C LEU A 42 5.16 5.29 2.06
N PHE A 43 6.06 4.88 1.17
CA PHE A 43 6.57 3.51 1.14
C PHE A 43 7.29 3.14 2.44
N LYS A 44 8.12 4.04 2.97
CA LYS A 44 8.82 3.84 4.25
C LYS A 44 7.85 3.70 5.41
N LYS A 45 6.83 4.56 5.51
CA LYS A 45 5.83 4.52 6.59
C LYS A 45 4.99 3.24 6.51
N ILE A 46 4.51 2.85 5.33
CA ILE A 46 3.78 1.57 5.14
C ILE A 46 4.63 0.39 5.60
N ARG A 47 5.91 0.36 5.19
CA ARG A 47 6.82 -0.72 5.59
C ARG A 47 7.10 -0.73 7.09
N HIS A 48 7.17 0.43 7.72
CA HIS A 48 7.31 0.56 9.17
C HIS A 48 6.08 0.03 9.91
N ILE A 49 4.88 0.41 9.48
CA ILE A 49 3.61 -0.10 10.02
C ILE A 49 3.56 -1.62 9.94
N ARG A 50 3.86 -2.17 8.75
CA ARG A 50 3.90 -3.63 8.54
C ARG A 50 4.92 -4.32 9.43
N ASN A 51 6.10 -3.73 9.61
CA ASN A 51 7.14 -4.27 10.48
C ASN A 51 6.70 -4.28 11.96
N LYS A 52 6.04 -3.23 12.45
CA LYS A 52 5.46 -3.20 13.80
C LYS A 52 4.44 -4.31 14.02
N LEU A 53 3.65 -4.61 13.00
CA LEU A 53 2.64 -5.67 13.02
C LEU A 53 3.21 -7.06 12.66
N GLN A 54 4.53 -7.20 12.55
CA GLN A 54 5.22 -8.44 12.16
C GLN A 54 4.72 -9.04 10.83
N LEU A 55 4.23 -8.18 9.93
CA LEU A 55 3.81 -8.56 8.58
C LEU A 55 5.02 -8.66 7.66
N GLN A 56 4.84 -9.40 6.55
CA GLN A 56 5.89 -9.53 5.55
C GLN A 56 6.30 -8.16 4.99
N LYS A 57 7.62 -7.92 5.01
CA LYS A 57 8.26 -6.71 4.50
C LYS A 57 8.05 -6.58 2.99
N LEU A 58 7.60 -5.41 2.55
CA LEU A 58 7.44 -5.11 1.14
C LEU A 58 8.80 -4.77 0.50
N ALA A 59 9.01 -5.31 -0.70
CA ALA A 59 10.10 -4.94 -1.61
C ALA A 59 9.54 -4.16 -2.80
N LYS A 60 10.29 -3.19 -3.31
CA LYS A 60 9.92 -2.45 -4.53
C LYS A 60 9.99 -3.38 -5.76
N ASN A 61 9.09 -3.20 -6.72
CA ASN A 61 9.08 -3.93 -7.99
C ASN A 61 8.81 -2.97 -9.16
N LYS A 62 9.74 -2.91 -10.14
CA LYS A 62 9.65 -2.00 -11.29
C LYS A 62 8.48 -2.30 -12.22
N THR A 63 8.09 -3.57 -12.39
CA THR A 63 6.91 -3.91 -13.20
C THR A 63 5.65 -3.37 -12.56
N LEU A 64 5.54 -3.46 -11.23
CA LEU A 64 4.38 -2.91 -10.51
C LEU A 64 4.35 -1.38 -10.52
N GLU A 65 5.49 -0.72 -10.69
CA GLU A 65 5.58 0.75 -10.81
C GLU A 65 4.91 1.23 -12.10
N ILE A 66 5.17 0.55 -13.21
CA ILE A 66 4.48 0.80 -14.48
C ILE A 66 2.97 0.58 -14.33
N VAL A 67 2.57 -0.50 -13.65
CA VAL A 67 1.14 -0.80 -13.40
C VAL A 67 0.49 0.27 -12.51
N ALA A 68 1.23 0.83 -11.55
CA ALA A 68 0.74 1.91 -10.69
C ALA A 68 0.54 3.21 -11.48
N GLU A 69 1.47 3.55 -12.38
CA GLU A 69 1.34 4.67 -13.31
C GLU A 69 0.14 4.49 -14.25
N GLU A 70 0.02 3.34 -14.91
CA GLU A 70 -1.11 3.03 -15.79
C GLU A 70 -2.46 3.03 -15.04
N LEU A 71 -2.48 2.66 -13.75
CA LEU A 71 -3.68 2.75 -12.91
C LEU A 71 -4.11 4.20 -12.70
N ILE A 72 -3.18 5.16 -12.54
CA ILE A 72 -3.55 6.58 -12.44
C ILE A 72 -4.10 7.08 -13.78
N GLN A 73 -3.44 6.74 -14.88
CA GLN A 73 -3.79 7.22 -16.22
C GLN A 73 -5.13 6.67 -16.72
N ASN A 74 -5.39 5.38 -16.50
CA ASN A 74 -6.54 4.68 -17.07
C ASN A 74 -7.66 4.41 -16.04
N GLU A 75 -7.44 4.74 -14.77
CA GLU A 75 -8.34 4.48 -13.63
C GLU A 75 -8.77 3.00 -13.51
N THR A 76 -8.01 2.11 -14.15
CA THR A 76 -8.27 0.67 -14.23
C THR A 76 -6.97 -0.09 -14.09
N LEU A 77 -7.01 -1.23 -13.41
CA LEU A 77 -5.81 -2.03 -13.17
C LEU A 77 -5.41 -2.77 -14.45
N ALA A 78 -4.26 -2.43 -15.00
CA ALA A 78 -3.72 -3.10 -16.17
C ALA A 78 -3.31 -4.55 -15.85
N PRO A 79 -3.55 -5.50 -16.78
CA PRO A 79 -3.10 -6.87 -16.61
C PRO A 79 -1.57 -6.95 -16.69
N ILE A 80 -0.95 -7.69 -15.77
CA ILE A 80 0.50 -7.93 -15.79
C ILE A 80 0.81 -9.04 -16.81
N ASP A 81 1.63 -8.74 -17.83
CA ASP A 81 2.11 -9.76 -18.77
C ASP A 81 3.25 -10.59 -18.14
N GLU A 82 2.89 -11.77 -17.64
CA GLU A 82 3.83 -12.69 -16.98
C GLU A 82 4.62 -13.57 -17.95
N ARG A 83 4.33 -13.56 -19.27
CA ARG A 83 4.92 -14.52 -20.24
C ARG A 83 6.44 -14.43 -20.36
N LYS A 84 7.02 -13.28 -20.01
CA LYS A 84 8.46 -13.02 -20.03
C LYS A 84 9.08 -12.87 -18.64
N MET A 85 8.30 -13.14 -17.60
CA MET A 85 8.71 -12.97 -16.21
C MET A 85 9.12 -14.32 -15.61
N ASN A 86 10.11 -14.30 -14.71
CA ASN A 86 10.52 -15.48 -13.94
C ASN A 86 9.75 -15.61 -12.62
N TYR A 87 8.49 -15.14 -12.59
CA TYR A 87 7.65 -15.12 -11.41
C TYR A 87 6.18 -15.23 -11.79
N VAL A 88 5.35 -15.61 -10.82
CA VAL A 88 3.90 -15.66 -10.92
C VAL A 88 3.29 -14.74 -9.87
N THR A 89 2.30 -13.95 -10.25
CA THR A 89 1.55 -13.11 -9.32
C THR A 89 0.36 -13.90 -8.77
N LEU A 90 0.37 -14.13 -7.46
CA LEU A 90 -0.67 -14.90 -6.77
C LEU A 90 -1.87 -14.03 -6.36
N SER A 91 -1.63 -12.76 -6.08
CA SER A 91 -2.67 -11.78 -5.74
C SER A 91 -2.18 -10.37 -5.99
N ILE A 92 -3.11 -9.48 -6.37
CA ILE A 92 -2.86 -8.04 -6.51
C ILE A 92 -3.98 -7.32 -5.76
N LEU A 93 -3.58 -6.36 -4.93
CA LEU A 93 -4.46 -5.41 -4.28
C LEU A 93 -3.99 -4.00 -4.64
N SER A 94 -4.92 -3.06 -4.80
CA SER A 94 -4.60 -1.70 -5.19
C SER A 94 -5.42 -0.66 -4.43
N ILE A 95 -4.80 0.51 -4.24
CA ILE A 95 -5.48 1.75 -3.89
C ILE A 95 -5.25 2.71 -5.05
N LEU A 96 -6.32 3.30 -5.56
CA LEU A 96 -6.28 4.54 -6.31
C LEU A 96 -7.01 5.58 -5.47
N ASP A 97 -6.35 6.69 -5.16
CA ASP A 97 -6.88 7.72 -4.28
C ASP A 97 -6.42 9.11 -4.70
N THR A 98 -7.10 10.13 -4.19
CA THR A 98 -6.69 11.53 -4.31
C THR A 98 -6.33 12.10 -2.94
N PHE A 99 -5.53 13.16 -2.92
CA PHE A 99 -5.20 13.90 -1.71
C PHE A 99 -5.20 15.40 -1.99
N LYS A 100 -5.49 16.20 -0.96
CA LYS A 100 -5.42 17.66 -1.04
C LYS A 100 -5.06 18.27 0.31
N ASN A 101 -3.93 18.97 0.37
CA ASN A 101 -3.35 19.57 1.56
C ASN A 101 -3.18 18.57 2.72
N GLU A 102 -2.97 17.29 2.40
CA GLU A 102 -2.73 16.21 3.36
C GLU A 102 -1.23 15.95 3.45
N SER A 103 -0.73 15.63 4.65
CA SER A 103 0.59 15.03 4.82
C SER A 103 0.56 13.52 4.53
N THR A 104 1.74 12.93 4.31
CA THR A 104 1.94 11.48 4.21
C THR A 104 1.26 10.71 5.35
N GLU A 105 1.30 11.24 6.58
CA GLU A 105 0.71 10.60 7.76
C GLU A 105 -0.81 10.61 7.71
N GLN A 106 -1.41 11.77 7.41
CA GLN A 106 -2.85 11.93 7.28
C GLN A 106 -3.43 11.02 6.19
N LEU A 107 -2.74 10.92 5.05
CA LEU A 107 -3.13 10.04 3.96
C LEU A 107 -3.13 8.56 4.38
N ILE A 108 -2.09 8.11 5.08
CA ILE A 108 -2.00 6.73 5.57
C ILE A 108 -3.07 6.45 6.63
N ASP A 109 -3.29 7.37 7.58
CA ASP A 109 -4.32 7.21 8.60
C ASP A 109 -5.70 7.09 7.98
N ARG A 110 -5.98 7.87 6.93
CA ARG A 110 -7.21 7.76 6.14
C ARG A 110 -7.33 6.40 5.46
N TRP A 111 -6.24 5.88 4.86
CA TRP A 111 -6.23 4.52 4.28
C TRP A 111 -6.44 3.42 5.31
N LEU A 112 -5.88 3.58 6.51
CA LEU A 112 -6.08 2.64 7.61
C LEU A 112 -7.49 2.74 8.20
N ALA A 113 -8.12 3.91 8.19
CA ALA A 113 -9.51 4.06 8.61
C ALA A 113 -10.50 3.45 7.61
N ASP A 114 -10.21 3.55 6.31
CA ASP A 114 -11.06 3.04 5.22
C ASP A 114 -11.00 1.50 5.11
N ALA A 115 -12.15 0.85 5.25
CA ALA A 115 -12.27 -0.61 5.22
C ALA A 115 -11.87 -1.27 3.89
N ASN A 116 -11.92 -0.53 2.78
CA ASN A 116 -11.54 -1.02 1.45
C ASN A 116 -10.04 -0.86 1.18
N LYS A 117 -9.41 0.17 1.78
CA LYS A 117 -7.98 0.49 1.57
C LYS A 117 -7.07 -0.19 2.59
N ARG A 118 -7.54 -0.35 3.83
CA ARG A 118 -6.82 -1.01 4.92
C ARG A 118 -6.27 -2.40 4.54
N PRO A 119 -7.03 -3.29 3.86
CA PRO A 119 -6.52 -4.59 3.44
C PRO A 119 -5.36 -4.51 2.44
N VAL A 120 -5.22 -3.42 1.68
CA VAL A 120 -4.09 -3.23 0.75
C VAL A 120 -2.82 -2.93 1.54
N VAL A 121 -2.89 -1.98 2.48
CA VAL A 121 -1.76 -1.59 3.34
C VAL A 121 -1.29 -2.75 4.23
N LEU A 122 -2.24 -3.51 4.77
CA LEU A 122 -2.01 -4.57 5.76
C LEU A 122 -2.08 -6.00 5.17
N GLY A 123 -2.26 -6.13 3.86
CA GLY A 123 -2.45 -7.41 3.18
C GLY A 123 -1.20 -8.30 3.13
N VAL A 124 -1.36 -9.52 2.63
CA VAL A 124 -0.30 -10.56 2.60
C VAL A 124 0.77 -10.37 1.50
N GLY A 125 0.80 -9.23 0.81
CA GLY A 125 1.76 -8.97 -0.26
C GLY A 125 3.21 -8.90 0.23
N ASN A 126 4.13 -9.23 -0.68
CA ASN A 126 5.58 -9.19 -0.47
C ASN A 126 6.29 -8.19 -1.41
N TYR A 127 5.61 -7.72 -2.45
CA TYR A 127 6.07 -6.64 -3.31
C TYR A 127 5.05 -5.51 -3.34
N ALA A 128 5.53 -4.30 -3.57
CA ALA A 128 4.67 -3.15 -3.79
C ALA A 128 5.33 -2.12 -4.70
N ALA A 129 4.50 -1.24 -5.25
CA ALA A 129 4.91 -0.03 -5.94
C ALA A 129 3.94 1.10 -5.61
N LEU A 130 4.47 2.32 -5.63
CA LEU A 130 3.73 3.56 -5.43
C LEU A 130 4.02 4.47 -6.61
N HIS A 131 2.99 5.14 -7.10
CA HIS A 131 3.12 6.23 -8.05
C HIS A 131 2.25 7.40 -7.57
N ILE A 132 2.75 8.63 -7.75
CA ILE A 132 2.04 9.87 -7.41
C ILE A 132 2.11 10.77 -8.62
N GLU A 133 0.96 11.31 -9.01
CA GLU A 133 0.83 12.36 -10.02
C GLU A 133 0.31 13.62 -9.30
N TYR A 134 1.10 14.68 -9.29
CA TYR A 134 0.73 15.95 -8.64
C TYR A 134 -0.04 16.85 -9.61
N ASP A 135 -1.09 17.50 -9.10
CA ASP A 135 -1.87 18.45 -9.91
C ASP A 135 -1.18 19.84 -10.02
N ASN A 136 -0.19 20.11 -9.18
CA ASN A 136 0.45 21.41 -9.04
C ASN A 136 1.93 21.30 -8.63
N GLU A 137 2.70 22.37 -8.86
CA GLU A 137 4.14 22.43 -8.55
C GLU A 137 4.44 22.44 -7.03
N GLU A 138 3.46 22.84 -6.21
CA GLU A 138 3.59 22.85 -4.74
C GLU A 138 3.43 21.44 -4.15
N HIS A 139 3.08 20.44 -4.97
CA HIS A 139 2.82 19.05 -4.57
C HIS A 139 1.76 18.93 -3.46
N SER A 140 0.84 19.89 -3.39
CA SER A 140 -0.18 19.97 -2.33
C SER A 140 -1.42 19.15 -2.65
N SER A 141 -1.64 18.78 -3.92
CA SER A 141 -2.72 17.87 -4.32
C SER A 141 -2.28 16.96 -5.45
N GLY A 142 -2.98 15.84 -5.61
CA GLY A 142 -2.72 14.90 -6.68
C GLY A 142 -3.49 13.59 -6.55
N LYS A 143 -3.13 12.66 -7.44
CA LYS A 143 -3.53 11.26 -7.42
C LYS A 143 -2.39 10.39 -6.92
N VAL A 144 -2.72 9.30 -6.25
CA VAL A 144 -1.78 8.31 -5.76
C VAL A 144 -2.31 6.91 -6.03
N ALA A 145 -1.43 6.06 -6.55
CA ALA A 145 -1.68 4.64 -6.76
C ALA A 145 -0.71 3.82 -5.93
N LEU A 146 -1.24 2.95 -5.06
CA LEU A 146 -0.49 1.91 -4.37
C LEU A 146 -0.88 0.55 -4.96
N ILE A 147 0.10 -0.21 -5.44
CA ILE A 147 -0.06 -1.61 -5.79
C ILE A 147 0.67 -2.46 -4.76
N VAL A 148 0.00 -3.47 -4.20
CA VAL A 148 0.59 -4.48 -3.33
C VAL A 148 0.31 -5.84 -3.94
N ALA A 149 1.36 -6.61 -4.21
CA ALA A 149 1.26 -7.91 -4.84
C ALA A 149 1.94 -9.01 -4.01
N MET A 150 1.36 -10.20 -4.08
CA MET A 150 2.02 -11.44 -3.65
C MET A 150 2.62 -12.08 -4.90
N ILE A 151 3.95 -12.08 -4.99
CA ILE A 151 4.68 -12.66 -6.11
C ILE A 151 5.46 -13.88 -5.62
N TYR A 152 5.26 -15.00 -6.31
CA TYR A 152 6.03 -16.22 -6.13
C TYR A 152 7.10 -16.33 -7.22
N ARG A 153 8.35 -16.58 -6.81
CA ARG A 153 9.46 -16.86 -7.70
C ARG A 153 9.86 -18.32 -7.53
N PRO A 154 9.68 -19.19 -8.55
CA PRO A 154 10.24 -20.53 -8.48
C PRO A 154 11.75 -20.41 -8.33
N LYS A 155 12.33 -21.21 -7.44
CA LYS A 155 13.77 -21.27 -7.25
C LYS A 155 14.37 -21.68 -8.59
N GLN A 156 15.19 -20.80 -9.19
CA GLN A 156 15.96 -21.21 -10.37
C GLN A 156 16.99 -22.22 -9.87
N ASP A 157 16.86 -23.47 -10.29
CA ASP A 157 17.91 -24.47 -10.11
C ASP A 157 19.15 -23.91 -10.80
N LYS A 158 20.17 -23.59 -10.00
CA LYS A 158 21.46 -23.08 -10.45
C LYS A 158 22.31 -24.21 -11.01
#